data_AF-A0A1C5W4G5-F1
#
_entry.id   AF-A0A1C5W4G5-F1
#
_cell.length_a   1.000
_cell.length_b   1.000
_cell.length_c   1.000
_cell.angle_alpha   90.00
_cell.angle_beta   90.00
_cell.angle_gamma   90.00
#
_symmetry.space_group_name_H-M   'P 1'
#
loop_
_entity.id
_entity.type
_entity.pdbx_description
1 polymer ?
#
loop_
_entity_poly.entity_id
_entity_poly.type
_entity_poly.pdbx_seq_one_letter_code
_entity_poly.pdbx_strand_id
1 'polypeptide(L)'
;MDNASFFLVQYRNGKATEIGIQRDLSKVASIKLFGMDMFNTAAECIIDSLMKKDNVICNEKDLQLGTEYFFPEIGVRLWRERAFHPKLLKDPLYMEEMQAVLEDEYQYQYFQMVTIIG
;
A
#
# COMPACT_ATOMS: atom_id res chain seq x y z
N MET A 1 11.62 -2.72 -22.18
CA MET A 1 12.69 -2.46 -21.20
C MET A 1 12.51 -3.50 -20.12
N ASP A 2 13.58 -4.17 -19.69
CA ASP A 2 13.51 -5.05 -18.52
C ASP A 2 13.15 -4.20 -17.31
N ASN A 3 11.96 -4.40 -16.74
CA ASN A 3 11.57 -3.76 -15.49
C ASN A 3 12.48 -4.32 -14.38
N ALA A 4 13.56 -3.60 -14.08
CA ALA A 4 14.42 -3.91 -12.95
C ALA A 4 13.57 -3.84 -11.68
N SER A 5 13.34 -4.99 -11.04
CA SER A 5 12.70 -5.04 -9.73
C SER A 5 13.76 -4.86 -8.67
N PHE A 6 13.56 -3.93 -7.74
CA PHE A 6 14.47 -3.70 -6.64
C PHE A 6 13.71 -3.55 -5.32
N PHE A 7 14.42 -3.78 -4.24
CA PHE A 7 14.03 -3.39 -2.89
C PHE A 7 15.15 -2.53 -2.32
N LEU A 8 14.79 -1.61 -1.43
CA LEU A 8 15.74 -0.71 -0.78
C LEU A 8 15.97 -1.20 0.64
N VAL A 9 17.23 -1.34 1.05
CA VAL A 9 17.58 -1.64 2.43
C VAL A 9 18.28 -0.43 3.03
N GLN A 10 17.70 0.12 4.09
CA GLN A 10 18.35 1.17 4.87
C GLN A 10 19.16 0.54 5.99
N TYR A 11 20.40 1.01 6.15
CA TYR A 11 21.29 0.59 7.24
C TYR A 11 21.52 1.74 8.21
N ARG A 12 21.53 1.43 9.51
CA ARG A 12 21.98 2.31 10.59
C ARG A 12 22.93 1.53 11.50
N ASN A 13 24.11 2.09 11.78
CA ASN A 13 25.13 1.46 12.61
C ASN A 13 25.49 0.02 12.18
N GLY A 14 25.56 -0.22 10.87
CA GLY A 14 25.88 -1.54 10.30
C GLY A 14 24.76 -2.58 10.37
N LYS A 15 23.55 -2.20 10.81
CA LYS A 15 22.37 -3.07 10.84
C LYS A 15 21.31 -2.58 9.87
N ALA A 16 20.65 -3.50 9.17
CA ALA A 16 19.47 -3.16 8.38
C ALA A 16 18.34 -2.73 9.33
N THR A 17 17.75 -1.55 9.08
CA THR A 17 16.65 -0.99 9.88
C THR A 17 15.37 -0.86 9.10
N GLU A 18 15.44 -0.73 7.77
CA GLU A 18 14.24 -0.69 6.92
C GLU A 18 14.46 -1.48 5.63
N ILE A 19 13.43 -2.18 5.16
CA ILE A 19 13.38 -2.83 3.86
C ILE A 19 12.12 -2.35 3.13
N GLY A 20 12.30 -1.50 2.12
CA GLY A 20 11.22 -1.02 1.25
C GLY A 20 11.10 -1.89 0.01
N ILE A 21 9.92 -2.46 -0.22
CA ILE A 21 9.61 -3.37 -1.33
C ILE A 21 8.60 -2.68 -2.24
N GLN A 22 8.93 -2.56 -3.53
CA GLN A 22 8.03 -2.02 -4.54
C GLN A 22 7.15 -3.11 -5.16
N ARG A 23 5.93 -2.72 -5.56
CA ARG A 23 4.94 -3.61 -6.17
C ARG A 23 5.46 -4.37 -7.37
N ASP A 24 6.32 -3.78 -8.18
CA ASP A 24 6.86 -4.44 -9.38
C ASP A 24 7.61 -5.75 -9.09
N LEU A 25 8.14 -5.91 -7.87
CA LEU A 25 8.73 -7.17 -7.43
C LEU A 25 7.70 -8.32 -7.38
N SER A 26 6.41 -8.02 -7.27
CA SER A 26 5.33 -9.02 -7.30
C SER A 26 5.24 -9.77 -8.64
N LYS A 27 5.80 -9.21 -9.72
CA LYS A 27 5.88 -9.85 -11.04
C LYS A 27 6.80 -11.08 -11.04
N VAL A 28 7.73 -11.17 -10.08
CA VAL A 28 8.75 -12.23 -10.02
C VAL A 28 8.77 -12.98 -8.68
N ALA A 29 8.14 -12.45 -7.63
CA ALA A 29 8.09 -13.08 -6.32
C ALA A 29 6.75 -12.84 -5.62
N SER A 30 6.24 -13.83 -4.89
CA SER A 30 5.06 -13.64 -4.05
C SER A 30 5.46 -12.95 -2.74
N ILE A 31 5.04 -11.69 -2.56
CA ILE A 31 5.33 -10.91 -1.36
C ILE A 31 4.16 -11.04 -0.39
N LYS A 32 4.40 -11.72 0.72
CA LYS A 32 3.37 -12.00 1.72
C LYS A 32 3.74 -11.49 3.10
N LEU A 33 2.77 -10.90 3.79
CA LEU A 33 2.86 -10.55 5.21
C LEU A 33 1.75 -11.30 5.96
N PHE A 34 2.13 -12.07 6.99
CA PHE A 34 1.20 -12.94 7.73
C PHE A 34 0.34 -13.85 6.83
N GLY A 35 0.90 -14.28 5.68
CA GLY A 35 0.23 -15.13 4.69
C GLY A 35 -0.63 -14.41 3.65
N MET A 36 -0.83 -13.09 3.79
CA MET A 36 -1.61 -12.26 2.86
C MET A 36 -0.74 -11.72 1.73
N ASP A 37 -1.23 -11.76 0.48
CA ASP A 37 -0.56 -11.12 -0.66
C ASP A 37 -0.67 -9.60 -0.55
N MET A 38 0.47 -8.91 -0.48
CA MET A 38 0.50 -7.48 -0.18
C MET A 38 0.25 -6.56 -1.38
N PHE A 39 0.31 -7.08 -2.59
CA PHE A 39 0.27 -6.27 -3.82
C PHE A 39 -0.91 -6.59 -4.75
N ASN A 40 -1.60 -7.70 -4.48
CA ASN A 40 -2.80 -8.12 -5.20
C ASN A 40 -4.05 -8.21 -4.30
N THR A 41 -3.92 -7.86 -3.01
CA THR A 41 -5.07 -7.68 -2.10
C THR A 41 -5.39 -6.19 -2.01
N ALA A 42 -6.68 -5.83 -2.06
CA ALA A 42 -7.11 -4.45 -1.93
C ALA A 42 -6.65 -3.83 -0.59
N ALA A 43 -6.33 -2.55 -0.61
CA ALA A 43 -5.78 -1.81 0.52
C ALA A 43 -6.67 -1.91 1.76
N GLU A 44 -7.99 -1.77 1.59
CA GLU A 44 -8.98 -1.93 2.68
C GLU A 44 -8.83 -3.28 3.39
N CYS A 45 -8.76 -4.38 2.63
CA CYS A 45 -8.65 -5.72 3.22
C CYS A 45 -7.32 -5.94 3.96
N ILE A 46 -6.24 -5.34 3.48
CA ILE A 46 -4.93 -5.36 4.16
C ILE A 46 -5.02 -4.57 5.46
N ILE A 47 -5.53 -3.33 5.41
CA ILE A 47 -5.68 -2.45 6.58
C ILE A 47 -6.52 -3.14 7.65
N ASP A 48 -7.71 -3.64 7.29
CA ASP A 48 -8.62 -4.35 8.19
C ASP A 48 -7.96 -5.57 8.87
N SER A 49 -7.07 -6.24 8.15
CA SER A 49 -6.37 -7.42 8.66
C SER A 49 -5.23 -7.06 9.62
N LEU A 50 -4.49 -6.00 9.33
CA LEU A 50 -3.40 -5.51 10.18
C LEU A 50 -3.92 -4.78 11.43
N MET A 51 -5.07 -4.10 11.35
CA MET A 51 -5.72 -3.46 12.49
C MET A 51 -6.15 -4.45 13.59
N LYS A 52 -6.26 -5.74 13.27
CA LYS A 52 -6.48 -6.81 14.27
C LYS A 52 -5.22 -7.10 15.10
N LYS A 53 -4.07 -6.56 14.72
CA LYS A 53 -2.76 -6.83 15.32
C LYS A 53 -2.12 -5.59 15.93
N ASP A 54 -2.36 -4.42 15.35
CA ASP A 54 -1.73 -3.17 15.74
C ASP A 54 -2.64 -1.98 15.39
N ASN A 55 -2.47 -0.87 16.12
CA ASN A 55 -3.15 0.37 15.82
C ASN A 55 -2.52 1.03 14.58
N VAL A 56 -3.35 1.56 13.70
CA VAL A 56 -2.89 2.25 12.49
C VAL A 56 -2.76 3.75 12.73
N ILE A 57 -1.63 4.30 12.27
CA ILE A 57 -1.45 5.73 12.06
C ILE A 57 -1.62 5.98 10.56
N CYS A 58 -2.59 6.79 10.19
CA CYS A 58 -2.93 7.11 8.80
C CYS A 58 -2.80 8.61 8.56
N ASN A 59 -2.39 9.00 7.36
CA ASN A 59 -2.32 10.41 6.98
C ASN A 59 -3.69 11.05 6.75
N GLU A 60 -4.74 10.24 6.61
CA GLU A 60 -6.13 10.68 6.43
C GLU A 60 -7.05 10.21 7.55
N LYS A 61 -8.10 11.00 7.82
CA LYS A 61 -9.14 10.65 8.81
C LYS A 61 -9.95 9.44 8.37
N ASP A 62 -10.24 9.37 7.07
CA ASP A 62 -10.95 8.27 6.47
C ASP A 62 -9.93 7.22 5.99
N LEU A 63 -9.83 6.11 6.73
CA LEU A 63 -8.85 5.06 6.48
C LEU A 63 -9.00 4.39 5.11
N GLN A 64 -10.15 4.49 4.44
CA GLN A 64 -10.29 3.95 3.08
C GLN A 64 -9.70 4.90 2.02
N LEU A 65 -9.48 6.17 2.38
CA LEU A 65 -9.00 7.24 1.51
C LEU A 65 -7.57 7.71 1.83
N GLY A 66 -6.86 7.04 2.74
CA GLY A 66 -5.45 7.33 3.02
C GLY A 66 -4.50 6.81 1.94
N THR A 67 -3.33 7.43 1.88
CA THR A 67 -2.22 7.05 0.99
C THR A 67 -1.02 6.49 1.74
N GLU A 68 -0.89 6.79 3.04
CA GLU A 68 0.17 6.27 3.90
C GLU A 68 -0.41 5.73 5.21
N TYR A 69 0.04 4.53 5.58
CA TYR A 69 -0.38 3.83 6.80
C TYR A 69 0.86 3.30 7.51
N PHE A 70 0.91 3.47 8.82
CA PHE A 70 1.99 2.97 9.65
C PHE A 70 1.43 2.21 10.84
N PHE A 71 1.93 0.99 11.02
CA PHE A 71 1.64 0.09 12.11
C PHE A 71 2.93 -0.05 12.95
N PRO A 72 3.07 0.71 14.05
CA PRO A 72 4.32 0.88 14.77
C PRO A 72 4.76 -0.36 15.54
N GLU A 73 3.84 -1.13 16.13
CA GLU A 73 4.17 -2.31 16.94
C GLU A 73 4.65 -3.46 16.06
N ILE A 74 4.05 -3.64 14.88
CA ILE A 74 4.47 -4.67 13.92
C ILE A 74 5.53 -4.18 12.91
N GLY A 75 5.90 -2.90 12.95
CA GLY A 75 6.94 -2.32 12.12
C GLY A 75 6.61 -2.31 10.62
N VAL A 76 5.37 -1.97 10.25
CA VAL A 76 4.92 -2.01 8.84
C VAL A 76 4.48 -0.63 8.39
N ARG A 77 5.04 -0.13 7.28
CA ARG A 77 4.55 1.05 6.57
C ARG A 77 4.04 0.66 5.18
N LEU A 78 2.86 1.16 4.81
CA LEU A 78 2.21 0.90 3.53
C LEU A 78 2.01 2.22 2.81
N TRP A 79 2.27 2.23 1.50
CA TRP A 79 2.12 3.44 0.69
C TRP A 79 1.51 3.13 -0.68
N ARG A 80 0.64 4.04 -1.12
CA ARG A 80 0.11 4.15 -2.48
C ARG A 80 0.08 5.63 -2.86
N GLU A 81 0.31 5.93 -4.12
CA GLU A 81 0.42 7.28 -4.66
C GLU A 81 -0.89 8.05 -4.56
N ARG A 82 -2.00 7.39 -4.85
CA ARG A 82 -3.36 7.92 -4.74
C ARG A 82 -4.23 6.97 -3.94
N ALA A 83 -5.32 7.49 -3.42
CA ALA A 83 -6.32 6.67 -2.76
C ALA A 83 -7.49 6.40 -3.70
N PHE A 84 -7.80 5.13 -3.91
CA PHE A 84 -9.05 4.72 -4.53
C PHE A 84 -9.80 3.77 -3.61
N HIS A 85 -11.10 4.02 -3.45
CA HIS A 85 -12.03 3.11 -2.81
C HIS A 85 -13.36 3.14 -3.59
N PRO A 86 -14.04 2.00 -3.82
CA PRO A 86 -15.28 1.95 -4.61
C PRO A 86 -16.39 2.90 -4.14
N LYS A 87 -16.36 3.38 -2.89
CA LYS A 87 -17.31 4.40 -2.40
C LYS A 87 -17.23 5.72 -3.17
N LEU A 88 -16.08 6.08 -3.73
CA LEU A 88 -15.90 7.29 -4.54
C LEU A 88 -16.78 7.25 -5.80
N LEU A 89 -17.07 6.06 -6.31
CA LEU A 89 -17.95 5.87 -7.47
C LEU A 89 -19.41 6.25 -7.22
N LYS A 90 -19.78 6.46 -5.95
CA LYS A 90 -21.12 6.93 -5.57
C LYS A 90 -21.23 8.44 -5.61
N ASP A 91 -20.12 9.17 -5.72
CA ASP A 91 -20.09 10.62 -5.85
C ASP A 91 -20.15 11.00 -7.34
N PRO A 92 -21.24 11.65 -7.81
CA PRO A 92 -21.36 12.07 -9.19
C PRO A 92 -20.26 13.03 -9.64
N LEU A 93 -19.77 13.91 -8.75
CA LEU A 93 -18.73 14.86 -9.07
C LEU A 93 -17.39 14.15 -9.32
N TYR A 94 -17.04 13.21 -8.45
CA TYR A 94 -15.85 12.37 -8.65
C TYR A 94 -15.92 11.60 -9.97
N MET A 95 -17.09 11.05 -10.30
CA MET A 95 -17.29 10.30 -11.54
C MET A 95 -17.15 11.18 -12.79
N GLU A 96 -17.65 12.41 -12.74
CA GLU A 96 -17.48 13.39 -13.82
C GLU A 96 -16.00 13.79 -13.99
N GLU A 97 -15.31 14.08 -12.88
CA GLU A 97 -13.90 14.49 -12.88
C GLU A 97 -12.95 13.39 -13.36
N MET A 98 -13.19 12.13 -12.93
CA MET A 98 -12.28 11.01 -13.19
C MET A 98 -12.66 10.18 -14.41
N GLN A 99 -13.76 10.51 -15.12
CA GLN A 99 -14.29 9.68 -16.20
C GLN A 99 -13.23 9.26 -17.23
N ALA A 100 -12.32 10.16 -17.59
CA ALA A 100 -11.29 9.93 -18.60
C ALA A 100 -10.13 9.03 -18.13
N VAL A 101 -9.96 8.86 -16.81
CA VAL A 101 -8.83 8.14 -16.19
C VAL A 101 -9.29 7.06 -15.21
N LEU A 102 -10.59 6.76 -15.16
CA LEU A 102 -11.16 5.92 -14.13
C LEU A 102 -10.55 4.50 -14.12
N GLU A 103 -10.26 3.94 -15.28
CA GLU A 103 -9.60 2.63 -15.41
C GLU A 103 -8.20 2.64 -14.76
N ASP A 104 -7.44 3.72 -14.95
CA ASP A 104 -6.13 3.89 -14.31
C ASP A 104 -6.27 4.06 -12.80
N GLU A 105 -7.34 4.71 -12.32
CA GLU A 105 -7.55 4.91 -10.89
C GLU A 105 -7.76 3.58 -10.11
N TYR A 106 -8.29 2.54 -10.76
CA TYR A 106 -8.47 1.21 -10.13
C TYR A 106 -7.15 0.61 -9.63
N GLN A 107 -6.01 0.98 -10.23
CA GLN A 107 -4.71 0.48 -9.80
C GLN A 107 -4.38 0.89 -8.35
N TYR A 108 -4.93 2.01 -7.89
CA TYR A 108 -4.73 2.58 -6.55
C TYR A 108 -5.62 1.93 -5.48
N GLN A 109 -6.39 0.90 -5.85
CA GLN A 109 -6.97 -0.03 -4.87
C GLN A 109 -5.91 -0.85 -4.15
N TYR A 110 -4.69 -0.93 -4.70
CA TYR A 110 -3.61 -1.75 -4.17
C TYR A 110 -2.45 -0.87 -3.69
N PHE A 111 -1.68 -1.37 -2.73
CA PHE A 111 -0.45 -0.68 -2.33
C PHE A 111 0.62 -0.77 -3.42
N GLN A 112 1.42 0.28 -3.54
CA GLN A 112 2.57 0.33 -4.45
C GLN A 112 3.88 0.05 -3.71
N MET A 113 3.92 0.25 -2.40
CA MET A 113 5.09 -0.01 -1.58
C MET A 113 4.71 -0.55 -0.21
N VAL A 114 5.51 -1.51 0.26
CA VAL A 114 5.46 -2.07 1.62
C VAL A 114 6.86 -1.93 2.21
N THR A 115 6.96 -1.33 3.38
CA THR A 115 8.22 -1.20 4.11
C THR A 115 8.13 -1.91 5.44
N ILE A 116 9.13 -2.76 5.71
CA ILE A 116 9.32 -3.40 7.01
C ILE A 116 10.41 -2.63 7.76
N ILE A 117 10.12 -2.25 9.01
CA ILE A 117 10.95 -1.45 9.89
C ILE A 117 11.30 -2.30 11.12
N GLY A 118 12.57 -2.34 11.49
CA GLY A 118 13.11 -3.15 12.60
C GLY A 118 13.94 -2.37 13.60
#